data_AF-A0AAW0LSF6-F1
#
_entry.id   AF-A0AAW0LSF6-F1
#
_cell.length_a   1.000
_cell.length_b   1.000
_cell.length_c   1.000
_cell.angle_alpha   90.00
_cell.angle_beta   90.00
_cell.angle_gamma   90.00
#
_symmetry.space_group_name_H-M   'P 1'
#
loop_
_entity.id
_entity.type
_entity.pdbx_description
1 polymer ?
#
loop_
_entity_poly.entity_id
_entity_poly.type
_entity_poly.pdbx_seq_one_letter_code
_entity_poly.pdbx_strand_id
1 'polypeptide(L)'
;MSNIHNAMAEAMFEMVAALKSRAVAKAPSDERFTITNCIRALDEIPGIDETLYFGALDLFEDPNLRGTFISLKGNNIRLTWLQGKCELKIIILLLKSVDGIQ
;
A
#
# COMPACT_ATOMS: atom_id res chain seq x y z
N MET A 1 38.16 2.38 21.06
CA MET A 1 36.76 1.93 21.20
C MET A 1 35.78 2.65 20.26
N SER A 2 36.13 3.78 19.62
CA SER A 2 35.24 4.56 18.73
C SER A 2 34.94 3.91 17.36
N ASN A 3 35.76 2.96 16.91
CA ASN A 3 35.69 2.45 15.54
C ASN A 3 34.50 1.50 15.30
N ILE A 4 34.01 0.83 16.34
CA ILE A 4 32.91 -0.15 16.23
C ILE A 4 31.58 0.56 15.99
N HIS A 5 31.32 1.68 16.67
CA HIS A 5 30.08 2.44 16.50
C HIS A 5 29.94 3.04 15.10
N ASN A 6 31.06 3.50 14.51
CA ASN A 6 31.07 4.01 13.13
C ASN A 6 30.75 2.89 12.13
N ALA A 7 31.42 1.74 12.27
CA ALA A 7 31.18 0.58 11.41
C ALA A 7 29.73 0.06 11.50
N MET A 8 29.13 0.08 12.69
CA MET A 8 27.72 -0.29 12.88
C MET A 8 26.77 0.70 12.21
N ALA A 9 27.03 2.00 12.33
CA ALA A 9 26.20 3.03 11.69
C ALA A 9 26.27 2.91 10.17
N GLU A 10 27.46 2.71 9.62
CA GLU A 10 27.69 2.54 8.18
C GLU A 10 26.99 1.28 7.63
N ALA A 11 27.15 0.13 8.31
CA ALA A 11 26.46 -1.10 7.93
C ALA A 11 24.93 -0.97 7.99
N MET A 12 24.39 -0.23 8.97
CA MET A 12 22.96 0.03 9.07
C MET A 12 22.47 0.96 7.95
N PHE A 13 23.27 1.97 7.57
CA PHE A 13 22.96 2.83 6.43
C PHE A 13 22.94 2.03 5.12
N GLU A 14 23.92 1.15 4.90
CA GLU A 14 23.93 0.27 3.73
C GLU A 14 22.74 -0.69 3.72
N MET A 15 22.37 -1.24 4.87
CA MET A 15 21.18 -2.09 5.00
C MET A 15 19.90 -1.32 4.67
N VAL A 16 19.75 -0.09 5.17
CA VAL A 16 18.60 0.78 4.86
C VAL A 16 18.59 1.16 3.38
N ALA A 17 19.74 1.46 2.78
CA ALA A 17 19.87 1.76 1.36
C ALA A 17 19.48 0.53 0.49
N ALA A 18 19.93 -0.67 0.87
CA ALA A 18 19.57 -1.92 0.20
C ALA A 18 18.08 -2.27 0.37
N LEU A 19 17.49 -1.98 1.53
CA LEU A 19 16.04 -2.12 1.76
C LEU A 19 15.24 -1.16 0.87
N LYS A 20 15.67 0.10 0.76
CA LYS A 20 15.05 1.10 -0.11
C LYS A 20 15.20 0.74 -1.58
N SER A 21 16.37 0.28 -2.02
CA SER A 21 16.57 -0.12 -3.43
C SER A 21 15.71 -1.31 -3.80
N ARG A 22 15.52 -2.28 -2.89
CA ARG A 22 14.58 -3.39 -3.06
C ARG A 22 13.11 -2.94 -3.09
N ALA A 23 12.75 -1.90 -2.35
CA ALA A 23 11.41 -1.31 -2.41
C ALA A 23 11.17 -0.52 -3.72
N VAL A 24 12.21 0.09 -4.28
CA VAL A 24 12.15 0.86 -5.54
C VAL A 24 12.27 -0.04 -6.77
N ALA A 25 12.92 -1.20 -6.64
CA ALA A 25 12.92 -2.23 -7.67
C ALA A 25 11.48 -2.75 -7.80
N LYS A 26 10.74 -2.20 -8.77
CA LYS A 26 9.41 -2.66 -9.19
C LYS A 26 9.51 -4.15 -9.44
N ALA A 27 9.08 -4.95 -8.47
CA ALA A 27 9.01 -6.39 -8.62
C ALA A 27 8.22 -6.66 -9.92
N PRO A 28 8.65 -7.62 -10.76
CA PRO A 28 7.86 -8.02 -11.92
C PRO A 28 6.43 -8.24 -11.43
N SER A 29 5.46 -7.71 -12.17
CA SER A 29 4.06 -7.81 -11.79
C SER A 29 3.72 -9.29 -11.62
N ASP A 30 3.68 -9.75 -10.37
CA ASP A 30 3.17 -11.08 -10.07
C ASP A 30 1.74 -11.12 -10.66
N GLU A 31 1.50 -12.05 -11.57
CA GLU A 31 0.22 -12.19 -12.27
C GLU A 31 -0.96 -12.33 -11.30
N ARG A 32 -0.67 -12.73 -10.06
CA ARG A 32 -1.62 -12.80 -8.96
C ARG A 32 -2.11 -11.43 -8.50
N PHE A 33 -1.30 -10.37 -8.62
CA PHE A 33 -1.59 -9.02 -8.11
C PHE A 33 -2.07 -8.04 -9.21
N THR A 34 -2.76 -8.55 -10.22
CA THR A 34 -3.41 -7.73 -11.24
C THR A 34 -4.64 -7.01 -10.69
N ILE A 35 -4.98 -5.85 -11.27
CA ILE A 35 -6.20 -5.11 -10.91
C ILE A 35 -7.44 -6.00 -11.07
N THR A 36 -7.51 -6.81 -12.13
CA THR A 36 -8.61 -7.75 -12.37
C THR A 36 -8.78 -8.76 -11.21
N ASN A 37 -7.68 -9.27 -10.65
CA ASN A 37 -7.76 -10.16 -9.49
C ASN A 37 -8.18 -9.39 -8.22
N CYS A 38 -7.75 -8.13 -8.07
CA CYS A 38 -8.20 -7.27 -6.97
C CYS A 38 -9.71 -7.00 -7.05
N ILE A 39 -10.23 -6.66 -8.23
CA ILE A 39 -11.67 -6.45 -8.46
C ILE A 39 -12.46 -7.72 -8.14
N ARG A 40 -12.03 -8.88 -8.63
CA ARG A 40 -12.70 -10.16 -8.31
C ARG A 40 -12.77 -10.42 -6.81
N ALA A 41 -11.67 -10.18 -6.09
CA ALA A 41 -11.63 -10.33 -4.65
C ALA A 41 -12.43 -9.25 -3.90
N LEU A 42 -12.67 -8.09 -4.52
CA LEU A 42 -13.51 -7.00 -4.01
C LEU A 42 -14.99 -7.38 -4.14
N ASP A 43 -15.39 -7.94 -5.30
CA ASP A 43 -16.76 -8.39 -5.59
C ASP A 43 -17.20 -9.53 -4.65
N GLU A 44 -16.25 -10.28 -4.10
CA GLU A 44 -16.52 -11.31 -3.09
C GLU A 44 -16.84 -10.76 -1.69
N ILE A 45 -16.58 -9.47 -1.42
CA ILE A 45 -16.81 -8.85 -0.10
C ILE A 45 -18.29 -8.47 0.05
N PRO A 46 -19.06 -9.12 0.95
CA PRO A 46 -20.49 -8.81 1.10
C PRO A 46 -20.70 -7.43 1.72
N GLY A 47 -21.63 -6.66 1.16
CA GLY A 47 -22.08 -5.39 1.75
C GLY A 47 -21.06 -4.26 1.71
N ILE A 48 -20.04 -4.35 0.84
CA ILE A 48 -19.17 -3.21 0.55
C ILE A 48 -20.01 -2.07 -0.05
N ASP A 49 -19.85 -0.87 0.49
CA ASP A 49 -20.54 0.31 -0.05
C ASP A 49 -19.86 0.80 -1.33
N GLU A 50 -20.65 1.46 -2.18
CA GLU A 50 -20.22 1.93 -3.51
C GLU A 50 -19.05 2.93 -3.43
N THR A 51 -19.03 3.79 -2.40
CA THR A 51 -17.97 4.78 -2.25
C THR A 51 -16.64 4.11 -1.92
N LEU A 52 -16.66 3.13 -1.02
CA LEU A 52 -15.49 2.33 -0.68
C LEU A 52 -15.03 1.47 -1.85
N TYR A 53 -15.98 0.95 -2.65
CA TYR A 53 -15.67 0.20 -3.87
C TYR A 53 -14.87 1.05 -4.86
N PHE A 54 -15.36 2.24 -5.22
CA PHE A 54 -14.63 3.15 -6.13
C PHE A 54 -13.32 3.63 -5.53
N GLY A 55 -13.29 3.95 -4.23
CA GLY A 55 -12.05 4.31 -3.54
C GLY A 55 -10.99 3.20 -3.59
N ALA A 56 -11.41 1.93 -3.54
CA ALA A 56 -10.53 0.78 -3.69
C ALA A 56 -9.95 0.66 -5.11
N LEU A 57 -10.72 0.99 -6.16
CA LEU A 57 -10.21 1.01 -7.54
C LEU A 57 -9.05 1.99 -7.68
N ASP A 58 -9.21 3.21 -7.17
CA ASP A 58 -8.14 4.20 -7.17
C ASP A 58 -6.94 3.80 -6.27
N LEU A 59 -7.15 2.91 -5.29
CA LEU A 59 -6.10 2.37 -4.43
C LEU A 59 -5.26 1.32 -5.18
N PHE A 60 -5.90 0.53 -6.06
CA PHE A 60 -5.26 -0.55 -6.82
C PHE A 60 -4.40 -0.06 -8.00
N GLU A 61 -4.44 1.24 -8.30
CA GLU A 61 -3.43 1.87 -9.17
C GLU A 61 -2.01 1.73 -8.59
N ASP A 62 -1.85 1.63 -7.26
CA ASP A 62 -0.57 1.30 -6.63
C ASP A 62 -0.33 -0.23 -6.60
N PRO A 63 0.68 -0.75 -7.32
CA PRO A 63 0.99 -2.19 -7.35
C PRO A 63 1.32 -2.79 -5.98
N ASN A 64 1.88 -2.01 -5.05
CA ASN A 64 2.24 -2.50 -3.72
C ASN A 64 0.99 -2.75 -2.86
N LEU A 65 -0.03 -1.91 -3.03
CA LEU A 65 -1.30 -2.03 -2.33
C LEU A 65 -2.11 -3.20 -2.86
N ARG A 66 -2.03 -3.49 -4.17
CA ARG A 66 -2.61 -4.72 -4.76
C ARG A 66 -2.05 -5.99 -4.11
N GLY A 67 -0.72 -6.07 -4.00
CA GLY A 67 -0.04 -7.23 -3.40
C GLY A 67 -0.44 -7.45 -1.94
N THR A 68 -0.55 -6.36 -1.18
CA THR A 68 -1.05 -6.38 0.19
C THR A 68 -2.49 -6.89 0.24
N PHE A 69 -3.40 -6.28 -0.52
CA PHE A 69 -4.82 -6.63 -0.53
C PHE A 69 -5.08 -8.10 -0.87
N ILE A 70 -4.45 -8.61 -1.94
CA ILE A 70 -4.61 -10.01 -2.36
C ILE A 70 -4.08 -10.99 -1.31
N SER A 71 -3.01 -10.59 -0.61
CA SER A 71 -2.36 -11.43 0.41
C SER A 71 -3.16 -11.50 1.72
N LEU A 72 -4.05 -10.54 1.99
CA LEU A 72 -4.97 -10.60 3.12
C LEU A 72 -5.98 -11.72 2.91
N LYS A 73 -6.11 -12.59 3.92
CA LYS A 73 -7.03 -13.74 3.90
C LYS A 73 -8.33 -13.38 4.59
N GLY A 74 -9.45 -13.48 3.88
CA GLY A 74 -10.78 -13.28 4.41
C GLY A 74 -11.35 -11.88 4.16
N ASN A 75 -12.65 -11.85 3.85
CA ASN A 75 -13.33 -10.64 3.37
C ASN A 75 -13.42 -9.56 4.45
N ASN A 76 -13.60 -9.94 5.71
CA ASN A 76 -13.65 -8.98 6.82
C ASN A 76 -12.30 -8.25 7.01
N ILE A 77 -11.18 -8.97 6.89
CA ILE A 77 -9.84 -8.36 7.03
C ILE A 77 -9.56 -7.41 5.87
N ARG A 78 -9.93 -7.82 4.64
CA ARG A 78 -9.84 -6.97 3.45
C ARG A 78 -10.69 -5.71 3.60
N LEU A 79 -11.92 -5.85 4.08
CA LEU A 79 -12.85 -4.73 4.28
C LEU A 79 -12.30 -3.73 5.30
N THR A 80 -11.87 -4.20 6.48
CA THR A 80 -11.27 -3.33 7.50
C THR A 80 -10.02 -2.63 6.99
N TRP A 81 -9.18 -3.34 6.23
CA TRP A 81 -7.99 -2.73 5.63
C TRP A 81 -8.35 -1.64 4.61
N LEU A 82 -9.36 -1.88 3.75
CA LEU A 82 -9.85 -0.89 2.78
C LEU A 82 -10.41 0.35 3.48
N GLN A 83 -11.24 0.18 4.51
CA GLN A 83 -11.80 1.29 5.28
C GLN A 83 -10.68 2.20 5.82
N GLY A 84 -9.67 1.61 6.49
CA GLY A 84 -8.55 2.39 7.01
C GLY A 84 -7.71 3.07 5.91
N LYS A 85 -7.58 2.47 4.73
CA LYS A 85 -6.80 3.07 3.63
C LYS A 85 -7.57 4.17 2.89
N CYS A 86 -8.85 3.96 2.62
CA CYS A 86 -9.68 4.91 1.89
C CYS A 86 -10.08 6.10 2.77
N GLU A 87 -10.28 5.92 4.08
CA GLU A 87 -10.47 7.03 5.03
C GLU A 87 -9.25 7.96 5.08
N LEU A 88 -8.03 7.38 5.13
CA LEU A 88 -6.80 8.16 5.06
C LEU A 88 -6.67 8.93 3.74
N LYS A 89 -7.11 8.34 2.61
CA LYS A 89 -7.07 8.99 1.30
C LYS A 89 -8.01 10.20 1.24
N ILE A 90 -9.22 10.08 1.78
CA ILE A 90 -10.17 11.19 1.90
C ILE A 90 -9.58 12.31 2.77
N ILE A 91 -9.00 11.97 3.93
CA ILE A 91 -8.38 12.97 4.81
C ILE A 91 -7.22 13.69 4.09
N ILE A 92 -6.35 12.96 3.39
CA ILE A 92 -5.24 13.59 2.63
C ILE A 92 -5.76 14.49 1.51
N LEU A 93 -6.81 14.09 0.78
CA LEU A 93 -7.41 14.93 -0.26
C LEU A 93 -8.06 16.17 0.34
N LEU A 94 -8.74 16.05 1.48
CA LEU A 94 -9.30 17.20 2.19
C LEU A 94 -8.21 18.14 2.71
N LEU A 95 -7.12 17.61 3.29
CA LEU A 95 -5.97 18.42 3.71
C LEU A 95 -5.32 19.13 2.52
N LYS A 96 -5.10 18.45 1.40
CA LYS A 96 -4.59 19.07 0.16
C LYS A 96 -5.53 20.14 -0.40
N SER A 97 -6.84 19.92 -0.30
CA SER A 97 -7.84 20.91 -0.73
C SER A 97 -7.93 22.11 0.21
N VAL A 98 -7.58 21.95 1.48
CA VAL A 98 -7.50 23.03 2.47
C VAL A 98 -6.18 23.81 2.34
N ASP A 99 -5.09 23.13 1.97
CA ASP A 99 -3.76 23.75 1.84
C ASP A 99 -3.51 24.45 0.50
N GLY A 100 -4.38 24.29 -0.50
CA GLY A 100 -4.32 25.06 -1.76
C GLY A 100 -3.00 24.91 -2.54
N ILE A 101 -2.29 23.78 -2.40
CA ILE A 101 -1.05 23.53 -3.12
C ILE A 101 -1.38 22.90 -4.47
N GLN A 102 -1.36 23.74 -5.51
CA GLN A 102 -1.31 23.37 -6.93
C GLN A 102 0.09 22.90 -7.32
#